data_AF-A0A970AJE7-F1
#
_entry.id   AF-A0A970AJE7-F1
#
_cell.length_a   1.000
_cell.length_b   1.000
_cell.length_c   1.000
_cell.angle_alpha   90.00
_cell.angle_beta   90.00
_cell.angle_gamma   90.00
#
_symmetry.space_group_name_H-M   'P 1'
#
loop_
_entity.id
_entity.type
_entity.pdbx_description
1 polymer ?
#
loop_
_entity_poly.entity_id
_entity_poly.type
_entity_poly.pdbx_seq_one_letter_code
_entity_poly.pdbx_strand_id
1 'polypeptide(L)'
;MRSFLVLLLAVVMALTLTACSGDEENGGAEPGNLEEETGDSGKEPVITEGEWYFVDGEFHKFTDLSFIAYFKEFEITLYDDFFSETCYLHSKYLGDDTVHDTKTGHFAITVSKEEDGQKTLEGYVELWYTETGELMQMAMPGAKEGEMVIENYPYTINDRAEDIVDDFNLDIFFMYHGLFDEEHGKGYDAYFNDPEFYANKVADGAYVINEISSQKRDFGAGKVTVIHYDYAFTDSSYSFINDIAKIGDKYMFVYIYDKMEDIIEYTVTRAVPLK
;
A
#
# COMPACT_ATOMS: atom_id res chain seq x y z
N MET A 1 19.83 12.10 -24.85
CA MET A 1 19.98 10.69 -25.29
C MET A 1 21.22 10.10 -24.64
N ARG A 2 21.01 8.97 -23.94
CA ARG A 2 22.00 8.02 -23.39
C ARG A 2 22.78 8.49 -22.17
N SER A 3 22.24 8.21 -20.97
CA SER A 3 23.00 7.70 -19.82
C SER A 3 22.07 7.07 -18.74
N PHE A 4 20.94 6.48 -19.15
CA PHE A 4 19.93 5.87 -18.27
C PHE A 4 20.10 4.33 -18.13
N LEU A 5 21.35 3.81 -18.14
CA LEU A 5 21.55 2.37 -18.32
C LEU A 5 22.79 1.78 -17.61
N VAL A 6 23.21 2.35 -16.47
CA VAL A 6 24.44 1.88 -15.78
C VAL A 6 24.26 1.57 -14.28
N LEU A 7 23.10 1.81 -13.67
CA LEU A 7 22.90 1.45 -12.26
C LEU A 7 22.31 0.04 -12.04
N LEU A 8 22.55 -0.87 -12.99
CA LEU A 8 22.24 -2.29 -12.87
C LEU A 8 23.51 -3.17 -12.72
N LEU A 9 24.65 -2.58 -12.32
CA LEU A 9 25.91 -3.29 -12.27
C LEU A 9 26.80 -2.84 -11.11
N ALA A 10 26.37 -3.13 -9.88
CA ALA A 10 27.23 -3.15 -8.70
C ALA A 10 27.05 -4.44 -7.89
N VAL A 11 26.80 -5.56 -8.57
CA VAL A 11 27.05 -6.89 -8.03
C VAL A 11 28.52 -7.23 -8.34
N VAL A 12 29.22 -7.79 -7.34
CA VAL A 12 30.58 -8.38 -7.36
C VAL A 12 31.70 -7.50 -6.78
N MET A 13 31.88 -7.60 -5.45
CA MET A 13 33.11 -8.05 -4.73
C MET A 13 33.27 -7.34 -3.38
N ALA A 14 32.93 -8.04 -2.29
CA ALA A 14 33.75 -8.09 -1.07
C ALA A 14 33.23 -9.17 -0.11
N LEU A 15 33.49 -10.44 -0.43
CA LEU A 15 33.67 -11.45 0.62
C LEU A 15 35.00 -11.16 1.30
N THR A 16 34.96 -10.78 2.58
CA THR A 16 35.58 -11.45 3.74
C THR A 16 35.86 -10.42 4.83
N LEU A 17 35.25 -10.59 6.01
CA LEU A 17 35.95 -10.85 7.26
C LEU A 17 34.95 -11.18 8.38
N THR A 18 35.22 -12.30 9.02
CA THR A 18 34.60 -12.81 10.24
C THR A 18 34.73 -11.84 11.43
N ALA A 19 33.66 -11.67 12.20
CA ALA A 19 33.75 -11.50 13.64
C ALA A 19 32.48 -12.05 14.31
N CYS A 20 32.70 -12.96 15.25
CA CYS A 20 31.71 -13.50 16.17
C CYS A 20 31.23 -12.44 17.18
N SER A 21 30.13 -12.82 17.85
CA SER A 21 29.65 -12.43 19.18
C SER A 21 28.76 -11.20 19.28
N GLY A 22 27.61 -11.42 19.92
CA GLY A 22 26.76 -10.39 20.50
C GLY A 22 25.30 -10.79 20.49
N ASP A 23 24.90 -11.64 21.45
CA ASP A 23 23.49 -11.70 21.87
C ASP A 23 23.06 -10.29 22.29
N GLU A 24 21.95 -9.79 21.73
CA GLU A 24 21.15 -8.75 22.37
C GLU A 24 19.69 -8.92 21.91
N GLU A 25 18.84 -9.20 22.91
CA GLU A 25 17.39 -9.21 22.82
C GLU A 25 16.90 -7.90 22.21
N ASN A 26 16.24 -7.95 21.05
CA ASN A 26 15.44 -6.84 20.56
C ASN A 26 13.98 -7.14 20.84
N GLY A 27 13.38 -6.26 21.65
CA GLY A 27 12.01 -6.33 22.13
C GLY A 27 11.02 -6.40 20.98
N GLY A 28 10.25 -7.49 20.98
CA GLY A 28 9.07 -7.60 20.15
C GLY A 28 8.07 -6.52 20.54
N ALA A 29 7.61 -5.75 19.55
CA ALA A 29 6.37 -5.01 19.68
C ALA A 29 5.24 -6.04 19.86
N GLU A 30 4.58 -6.01 21.01
CA GLU A 30 3.40 -6.84 21.25
C GLU A 30 2.28 -6.42 20.29
N PRO A 31 1.65 -7.36 19.56
CA PRO A 31 0.48 -7.05 18.76
C PRO A 31 -0.67 -6.67 19.71
N GLY A 32 -1.25 -5.49 19.45
CA GLY A 32 -2.29 -4.87 20.27
C GLY A 32 -3.49 -5.77 20.51
N ASN A 33 -4.05 -5.64 21.72
CA ASN A 33 -5.15 -6.42 22.28
C ASN A 33 -6.29 -6.76 21.30
N LEU A 34 -6.51 -8.07 21.16
CA LEU A 34 -7.66 -8.71 20.52
C LEU A 34 -8.92 -8.43 21.35
N GLU A 35 -9.80 -7.56 20.86
CA GLU A 35 -11.19 -7.49 21.34
C GLU A 35 -12.15 -7.96 20.24
N GLU A 36 -13.01 -8.91 20.60
CA GLU A 36 -14.06 -9.50 19.77
C GLU A 36 -15.19 -8.52 19.38
N GLU A 37 -15.93 -8.92 18.35
CA GLU A 37 -17.33 -8.59 18.03
C GLU A 37 -17.67 -7.20 17.45
N THR A 38 -17.75 -7.13 16.11
CA THR A 38 -19.01 -7.13 15.30
C THR A 38 -18.77 -6.39 13.98
N GLY A 39 -19.05 -7.03 12.84
CA GLY A 39 -18.97 -6.35 11.53
C GLY A 39 -18.66 -7.15 10.28
N ASP A 40 -18.81 -8.48 10.25
CA ASP A 40 -18.90 -9.24 8.99
C ASP A 40 -19.67 -10.53 9.26
N SER A 41 -20.26 -11.16 8.24
CA SER A 41 -21.29 -12.23 8.25
C SER A 41 -21.04 -13.55 9.03
N GLY A 42 -20.19 -13.53 10.05
CA GLY A 42 -20.40 -14.32 11.27
C GLY A 42 -19.65 -15.63 11.36
N LYS A 43 -18.75 -15.93 10.42
CA LYS A 43 -17.75 -16.99 10.61
C LYS A 43 -16.39 -16.50 10.17
N GLU A 44 -15.43 -16.60 11.07
CA GLU A 44 -14.04 -16.52 10.71
C GLU A 44 -13.71 -17.62 9.68
N PRO A 45 -12.81 -17.33 8.74
CA PRO A 45 -12.36 -18.32 7.78
C PRO A 45 -11.77 -19.52 8.52
N VAL A 46 -12.06 -20.72 8.03
CA VAL A 46 -11.41 -21.93 8.54
C VAL A 46 -10.08 -22.06 7.81
N ILE A 47 -8.99 -21.75 8.51
CA ILE A 47 -7.63 -21.85 8.00
C ILE A 47 -7.02 -23.16 8.49
N THR A 48 -6.51 -23.97 7.56
CA THR A 48 -5.79 -25.20 7.90
C THR A 48 -4.32 -24.88 8.15
N GLU A 49 -3.78 -25.35 9.27
CA GLU A 49 -2.37 -25.18 9.61
C GLU A 49 -1.46 -25.74 8.51
N GLY A 50 -0.48 -24.94 8.07
CA GLY A 50 0.49 -25.32 7.04
C GLY A 50 -0.04 -25.35 5.61
N GLU A 51 -1.29 -24.92 5.36
CA GLU A 51 -1.87 -24.79 4.02
C GLU A 51 -2.13 -23.32 3.67
N TRP A 52 -1.92 -22.98 2.40
CA TRP A 52 -2.24 -21.64 1.90
C TRP A 52 -3.75 -21.39 1.90
N TYR A 53 -4.17 -20.25 2.46
CA TYR A 53 -5.55 -19.81 2.42
C TYR A 53 -5.80 -18.90 1.21
N PHE A 54 -6.73 -19.28 0.34
CA PHE A 54 -7.11 -18.45 -0.81
C PHE A 54 -8.31 -17.58 -0.46
N VAL A 55 -8.21 -16.27 -0.71
CA VAL A 55 -9.36 -15.36 -0.60
C VAL A 55 -10.25 -15.49 -1.83
N ASP A 56 -11.57 -15.51 -1.62
CA ASP A 56 -12.57 -15.57 -2.68
C ASP A 56 -13.18 -14.17 -2.89
N GLY A 57 -12.68 -13.45 -3.89
CA GLY A 57 -13.21 -12.14 -4.28
C GLY A 57 -12.27 -11.33 -5.14
N GLU A 58 -12.77 -10.17 -5.57
CA GLU A 58 -11.99 -9.22 -6.37
C GLU A 58 -11.13 -8.33 -5.47
N PHE A 59 -9.94 -7.98 -5.97
CA PHE A 59 -9.08 -6.99 -5.34
C PHE A 59 -9.31 -5.61 -5.94
N HIS A 60 -9.09 -4.57 -5.13
CA HIS A 60 -8.94 -3.21 -5.64
C HIS A 60 -7.74 -3.13 -6.58
N LYS A 61 -7.91 -2.40 -7.68
CA LYS A 61 -6.84 -2.15 -8.66
C LYS A 61 -6.59 -0.65 -8.76
N PHE A 62 -5.43 -0.22 -8.29
CA PHE A 62 -4.99 1.17 -8.24
C PHE A 62 -3.69 1.32 -9.02
N THR A 63 -3.67 2.28 -9.93
CA THR A 63 -2.52 2.56 -10.81
C THR A 63 -2.08 4.01 -10.76
N ASP A 64 -2.83 4.85 -10.04
CA ASP A 64 -2.61 6.29 -9.93
C ASP A 64 -3.39 6.85 -8.72
N LEU A 65 -3.28 8.16 -8.48
CA LEU A 65 -3.94 8.87 -7.37
C LEU A 65 -5.47 8.82 -7.38
N SER A 66 -6.13 8.34 -8.43
CA SER A 66 -7.60 8.20 -8.45
C SER A 66 -8.11 7.26 -7.37
N PHE A 67 -7.27 6.40 -6.80
CA PHE A 67 -7.61 5.56 -5.65
C PHE A 67 -8.20 6.39 -4.49
N ILE A 68 -7.79 7.64 -4.36
CA ILE A 68 -8.26 8.58 -3.33
C ILE A 68 -9.77 8.79 -3.41
N ALA A 69 -10.33 8.81 -4.62
CA ALA A 69 -11.76 9.01 -4.83
C ALA A 69 -12.62 7.84 -4.33
N TYR A 70 -12.02 6.68 -4.02
CA TYR A 70 -12.74 5.54 -3.45
C TYR A 70 -12.98 5.67 -1.95
N PHE A 71 -12.19 6.49 -1.24
CA PHE A 71 -12.21 6.56 0.21
C PHE A 71 -12.72 7.91 0.71
N LYS A 72 -13.60 7.86 1.71
CA LYS A 72 -13.95 9.03 2.50
C LYS A 72 -12.79 9.49 3.37
N GLU A 73 -12.03 8.53 3.90
CA GLU A 73 -10.82 8.80 4.66
C GLU A 73 -9.86 7.63 4.47
N PHE A 74 -8.60 7.92 4.20
CA PHE A 74 -7.56 6.93 3.95
C PHE A 74 -6.25 7.37 4.56
N GLU A 75 -5.59 6.49 5.29
CA GLU A 75 -4.30 6.75 5.92
C GLU A 75 -3.37 5.57 5.71
N ILE A 76 -2.16 5.87 5.24
CA ILE A 76 -1.08 4.90 5.07
C ILE A 76 0.23 5.41 5.65
N THR A 77 1.01 4.46 6.12
CA THR A 77 2.43 4.61 6.43
C THR A 77 3.21 3.69 5.51
N LEU A 78 4.32 4.18 4.97
CA LEU A 78 5.20 3.46 4.07
C LEU A 78 6.65 3.72 4.48
N TYR A 79 7.37 2.67 4.82
CA TYR A 79 8.80 2.68 5.07
C TYR A 79 9.52 1.94 3.96
N ASP A 80 10.63 2.53 3.50
CA ASP A 80 11.53 1.96 2.52
C ASP A 80 12.97 2.14 3.00
N ASP A 81 13.63 1.03 3.32
CA ASP A 81 15.00 1.01 3.86
C ASP A 81 16.01 1.62 2.89
N PHE A 82 15.77 1.51 1.58
CA PHE A 82 16.65 2.06 0.54
C PHE A 82 16.80 3.58 0.67
N PHE A 83 15.69 4.26 0.97
CA PHE A 83 15.65 5.71 1.21
C PHE A 83 15.84 6.08 2.68
N SER A 84 15.77 5.09 3.60
CA SER A 84 15.81 5.30 5.04
C SER A 84 14.76 6.32 5.51
N GLU A 85 13.61 6.36 4.84
CA GLU A 85 12.54 7.33 5.09
C GLU A 85 11.21 6.62 5.35
N THR A 86 10.38 7.22 6.21
CA THR A 86 8.98 6.82 6.38
C THR A 86 8.05 7.90 5.83
N CYS A 87 7.31 7.56 4.79
CA CYS A 87 6.25 8.38 4.23
C CYS A 87 4.91 8.12 4.94
N TYR A 88 4.15 9.19 5.16
CA TYR A 88 2.80 9.12 5.73
C TYR A 88 1.85 9.92 4.87
N LEU A 89 0.85 9.28 4.28
CA LEU A 89 -0.19 9.93 3.51
C LEU A 89 -1.53 9.83 4.24
N HIS A 90 -2.22 10.97 4.33
CA HIS A 90 -3.60 11.06 4.80
C HIS A 90 -4.44 11.73 3.73
N SER A 91 -5.50 11.07 3.30
CA SER A 91 -6.53 11.61 2.43
C SER A 91 -7.86 11.71 3.16
N LYS A 92 -8.58 12.80 2.93
CA LYS A 92 -9.88 13.07 3.53
C LYS A 92 -10.84 13.74 2.55
N TYR A 93 -12.01 13.16 2.40
CA TYR A 93 -13.13 13.75 1.67
C TYR A 93 -13.73 14.93 2.46
N LEU A 94 -13.80 16.09 1.81
CA LEU A 94 -14.28 17.35 2.38
C LEU A 94 -15.73 17.65 2.01
N GLY A 95 -16.25 17.02 0.96
CA GLY A 95 -17.63 17.19 0.50
C GLY A 95 -17.75 17.15 -1.02
N ASP A 96 -18.97 17.33 -1.51
CA ASP A 96 -19.23 17.51 -2.93
C ASP A 96 -19.07 18.99 -3.30
N ASP A 97 -18.55 19.26 -4.49
CA ASP A 97 -18.37 20.60 -5.06
C ASP A 97 -18.76 20.60 -6.56
N THR A 98 -18.70 21.77 -7.20
CA THR A 98 -18.89 21.92 -8.65
C THR A 98 -17.72 22.66 -9.27
N VAL A 99 -16.95 21.95 -10.10
CA VAL A 99 -15.83 22.49 -10.87
C VAL A 99 -16.24 22.54 -12.34
N HIS A 100 -16.24 23.72 -12.94
CA HIS A 100 -16.61 23.93 -14.36
C HIS A 100 -17.93 23.24 -14.75
N ASP A 101 -19.00 23.53 -14.00
CA ASP A 101 -20.34 22.96 -14.18
C ASP A 101 -20.42 21.42 -14.04
N THR A 102 -19.36 20.78 -13.55
CA THR A 102 -19.28 19.33 -13.31
C THR A 102 -19.27 19.05 -11.81
N LYS A 103 -20.14 18.14 -11.36
CA LYS A 103 -20.16 17.70 -9.96
C LYS A 103 -18.91 16.89 -9.65
N THR A 104 -18.21 17.24 -8.59
CA THR A 104 -16.96 16.58 -8.17
C THR A 104 -16.99 16.29 -6.67
N GLY A 105 -16.24 15.27 -6.26
CA GLY A 105 -15.87 15.08 -4.86
C GLY A 105 -14.58 15.84 -4.57
N HIS A 106 -14.55 16.58 -3.46
CA HIS A 106 -13.41 17.37 -3.00
C HIS A 106 -12.66 16.61 -1.90
N PHE A 107 -11.35 16.49 -2.05
CA PHE A 107 -10.47 15.74 -1.16
C PHE A 107 -9.27 16.59 -0.77
N ALA A 108 -8.85 16.46 0.48
CA ALA A 108 -7.60 17.01 0.97
C ALA A 108 -6.60 15.88 1.22
N ILE A 109 -5.36 16.06 0.78
CA ILE A 109 -4.27 15.11 0.93
C ILE A 109 -3.15 15.80 1.66
N THR A 110 -2.75 15.23 2.79
CA THR A 110 -1.59 15.63 3.56
C THR A 110 -0.54 14.54 3.46
N VAL A 111 0.69 14.92 3.18
CA VAL A 111 1.81 13.99 3.17
C VAL A 111 2.95 14.54 4.00
N SER A 112 3.56 13.66 4.78
CA SER A 112 4.71 13.96 5.62
C SER A 112 5.74 12.85 5.51
N LYS A 113 7.01 13.20 5.68
CA LYS A 113 8.12 12.26 5.73
C LYS A 113 8.78 12.30 7.09
N GLU A 114 9.33 11.18 7.52
CA GLU A 114 10.18 11.09 8.70
C GLU A 114 11.52 10.48 8.33
N GLU A 115 12.58 11.23 8.62
CA GLU A 115 13.99 10.86 8.46
C GLU A 115 14.69 11.19 9.78
N ASP A 116 15.54 10.30 10.28
CA ASP A 116 16.25 10.46 11.57
C ASP A 116 15.34 10.82 12.77
N GLY A 117 14.10 10.34 12.77
CA GLY A 117 13.09 10.60 13.80
C GLY A 117 12.51 12.02 13.77
N GLN A 118 12.75 12.79 12.70
CA GLN A 118 12.13 14.10 12.47
C GLN A 118 11.07 14.03 11.40
N LYS A 119 9.81 14.25 11.82
CA LYS A 119 8.68 14.30 10.90
C LYS A 119 8.48 15.70 10.33
N THR A 120 8.54 15.82 9.00
CA THR A 120 8.36 17.07 8.25
C THR A 120 7.12 16.97 7.38
N LEU A 121 6.32 18.03 7.36
CA LEU A 121 5.20 18.16 6.42
C LEU A 121 5.77 18.53 5.05
N GLU A 122 5.66 17.61 4.10
CA GLU A 122 6.22 17.77 2.75
C GLU A 122 5.17 18.29 1.76
N GLY A 123 3.92 17.84 1.91
CA GLY A 123 2.84 18.16 0.98
C GLY A 123 1.51 18.36 1.66
N TYR A 124 0.76 19.34 1.19
CA TYR A 124 -0.67 19.47 1.45
C TYR A 124 -1.34 19.98 0.17
N VAL A 125 -2.25 19.21 -0.41
CA VAL A 125 -2.91 19.49 -1.69
C VAL A 125 -4.40 19.15 -1.62
N GLU A 126 -5.22 19.86 -2.37
CA GLU A 126 -6.64 19.58 -2.54
C GLU A 126 -6.92 19.10 -3.96
N LEU A 127 -7.69 18.02 -4.10
CA LEU A 127 -8.04 17.38 -5.37
C LEU A 127 -9.56 17.34 -5.57
N TRP A 128 -10.01 17.49 -6.81
CA TRP A 128 -11.41 17.33 -7.20
C TRP A 128 -11.55 16.24 -8.25
N TYR A 129 -12.22 15.15 -7.89
CA TYR A 129 -12.48 14.03 -8.78
C TYR A 129 -13.93 14.00 -9.25
N THR A 130 -14.18 13.63 -10.50
CA THR A 130 -15.52 13.27 -10.95
C THR A 130 -15.99 11.97 -10.28
N GLU A 131 -17.29 11.66 -10.40
CA GLU A 131 -17.81 10.37 -9.94
C GLU A 131 -17.18 9.16 -10.64
N THR A 132 -16.58 9.36 -11.81
CA THR A 132 -15.87 8.30 -12.57
C THR A 132 -14.37 8.24 -12.25
N GLY A 133 -13.86 9.05 -11.32
CA GLY A 133 -12.46 9.05 -10.91
C GLY A 133 -11.53 9.90 -11.76
N GLU A 134 -12.05 10.79 -12.62
CA GLU A 134 -11.23 11.71 -13.41
C GLU A 134 -10.83 12.93 -12.56
N LEU A 135 -9.53 13.25 -12.51
CA LEU A 135 -9.03 14.42 -11.79
C LEU A 135 -9.31 15.70 -12.60
N MET A 136 -10.21 16.54 -12.07
CA MET A 136 -10.67 17.77 -12.74
C MET A 136 -9.85 19.00 -12.35
N GLN A 137 -9.38 19.04 -11.11
CA GLN A 137 -8.68 20.18 -10.55
C GLN A 137 -7.76 19.75 -9.40
N MET A 138 -6.63 20.43 -9.30
CA MET A 138 -5.72 20.38 -8.16
C MET A 138 -5.49 21.81 -7.64
N ALA A 139 -5.38 21.98 -6.32
CA ALA A 139 -5.10 23.27 -5.71
C ALA A 139 -4.26 23.17 -4.43
N MET A 140 -3.57 24.26 -4.11
CA MET A 140 -2.95 24.42 -2.80
C MET A 140 -4.02 24.73 -1.74
N PRO A 141 -3.78 24.36 -0.47
CA PRO A 141 -4.82 24.34 0.54
C PRO A 141 -5.21 25.73 1.04
N GLY A 142 -6.51 25.93 1.25
CA GLY A 142 -7.05 27.21 1.72
C GLY A 142 -6.84 28.37 0.74
N ALA A 143 -6.44 28.08 -0.50
CA ALA A 143 -6.25 29.10 -1.49
C ALA A 143 -7.62 29.63 -1.96
N LYS A 144 -7.74 30.96 -1.99
CA LYS A 144 -8.99 31.64 -2.34
C LYS A 144 -9.19 31.61 -3.85
N GLU A 145 -10.44 31.74 -4.29
CA GLU A 145 -10.79 31.96 -5.69
C GLU A 145 -9.93 33.11 -6.27
N GLY A 146 -9.03 32.78 -7.21
CA GLY A 146 -8.10 33.73 -7.85
C GLY A 146 -6.66 33.82 -7.31
N GLU A 147 -6.32 33.13 -6.20
CA GLU A 147 -4.95 33.10 -5.63
C GLU A 147 -4.25 31.74 -5.78
N MET A 148 -4.91 30.76 -6.42
CA MET A 148 -4.46 29.38 -6.50
C MET A 148 -3.60 29.09 -7.74
N VAL A 149 -2.69 28.12 -7.62
CA VAL A 149 -2.29 27.29 -8.76
C VAL A 149 -3.46 26.33 -9.01
N ILE A 150 -4.53 26.82 -9.65
CA ILE A 150 -5.58 25.97 -10.22
C ILE A 150 -4.98 25.38 -11.49
N GLU A 151 -4.59 24.12 -11.43
CA GLU A 151 -4.31 23.36 -12.63
C GLU A 151 -5.60 22.64 -13.02
N ASN A 152 -6.17 23.04 -14.16
CA ASN A 152 -7.33 22.39 -14.80
C ASN A 152 -6.98 21.92 -16.23
N TYR A 153 -5.69 21.92 -16.56
CA TYR A 153 -5.18 21.48 -17.84
C TYR A 153 -4.68 20.04 -17.68
N PRO A 154 -5.26 19.05 -18.40
CA PRO A 154 -5.01 17.64 -18.13
C PRO A 154 -3.53 17.24 -18.11
N TYR A 155 -2.72 17.83 -18.99
CA TYR A 155 -1.29 17.54 -19.04
C TYR A 155 -0.57 17.96 -17.75
N THR A 156 -0.83 19.18 -17.26
CA THR A 156 -0.15 19.70 -16.06
C THR A 156 -0.64 18.99 -14.80
N ILE A 157 -1.95 18.70 -14.71
CA ILE A 157 -2.53 17.91 -13.62
C ILE A 157 -1.87 16.54 -13.53
N ASN A 158 -1.70 15.85 -14.67
CA ASN A 158 -1.11 14.52 -14.69
C ASN A 158 0.37 14.55 -14.28
N ASP A 159 1.13 15.52 -14.79
CA ASP A 159 2.53 15.70 -14.39
C ASP A 159 2.63 15.94 -12.86
N ARG A 160 1.72 16.72 -12.27
CA ARG A 160 1.68 16.93 -10.81
C ARG A 160 1.21 15.73 -10.02
N ALA A 161 0.28 14.96 -10.55
CA ALA A 161 -0.14 13.71 -9.93
C ALA A 161 1.04 12.73 -9.90
N GLU A 162 1.82 12.64 -10.98
CA GLU A 162 3.06 11.86 -11.04
C GLU A 162 4.10 12.37 -10.05
N ASP A 163 4.34 13.70 -9.96
CA ASP A 163 5.22 14.29 -8.93
C ASP A 163 4.83 13.83 -7.51
N ILE A 164 3.53 13.81 -7.17
CA ILE A 164 3.04 13.36 -5.85
C ILE A 164 3.29 11.86 -5.65
N VAL A 165 3.12 11.05 -6.71
CA VAL A 165 3.40 9.61 -6.63
C VAL A 165 4.88 9.37 -6.35
N ASP A 166 5.75 10.02 -7.10
CA ASP A 166 7.20 9.90 -6.99
C ASP A 166 7.72 10.47 -5.67
N ASP A 167 7.36 11.71 -5.33
CA ASP A 167 7.85 12.43 -4.15
C ASP A 167 7.46 11.69 -2.85
N PHE A 168 6.37 10.93 -2.85
CA PHE A 168 5.88 10.19 -1.69
C PHE A 168 6.01 8.68 -1.80
N ASN A 169 6.80 8.21 -2.78
CA ASN A 169 7.12 6.80 -3.00
C ASN A 169 5.87 5.90 -3.03
N LEU A 170 4.78 6.38 -3.65
CA LEU A 170 3.53 5.61 -3.75
C LEU A 170 3.63 4.47 -4.76
N ASP A 171 4.72 4.39 -5.52
CA ASP A 171 5.01 3.29 -6.44
C ASP A 171 4.93 1.93 -5.76
N ILE A 172 5.44 1.81 -4.53
CA ILE A 172 5.33 0.57 -3.75
C ILE A 172 3.88 0.24 -3.45
N PHE A 173 3.06 1.23 -3.07
CA PHE A 173 1.62 1.01 -2.85
C PHE A 173 0.93 0.52 -4.13
N PHE A 174 1.24 1.15 -5.28
CA PHE A 174 0.69 0.74 -6.58
C PHE A 174 1.27 -0.57 -7.11
N MET A 175 2.47 -0.96 -6.70
CA MET A 175 3.03 -2.26 -7.05
C MET A 175 2.13 -3.39 -6.53
N TYR A 176 1.68 -3.30 -5.27
CA TYR A 176 0.79 -4.31 -4.68
C TYR A 176 -0.66 -4.22 -5.15
N HIS A 177 -1.13 -3.00 -5.44
CA HIS A 177 -2.52 -2.77 -5.83
C HIS A 177 -2.71 -2.63 -7.35
N GLY A 178 -1.65 -2.72 -8.14
CA GLY A 178 -1.67 -2.51 -9.58
C GLY A 178 -1.47 -3.81 -10.35
N LEU A 179 -1.05 -3.67 -11.61
CA LEU A 179 -0.71 -4.81 -12.46
C LEU A 179 0.76 -5.19 -12.24
N PHE A 180 1.00 -6.45 -11.87
CA PHE A 180 2.32 -7.05 -11.80
C PHE A 180 2.77 -7.44 -13.20
N ASP A 181 3.90 -6.85 -13.63
CA ASP A 181 4.73 -7.11 -14.82
C ASP A 181 3.99 -7.42 -16.14
N GLU A 182 4.38 -6.77 -17.24
CA GLU A 182 3.72 -6.86 -18.55
C GLU A 182 3.60 -8.32 -19.07
N GLU A 183 4.48 -9.23 -18.61
CA GLU A 183 4.45 -10.65 -18.97
C GLU A 183 3.31 -11.47 -18.32
N HIS A 184 2.75 -11.03 -17.19
CA HIS A 184 1.87 -11.88 -16.37
C HIS A 184 0.45 -11.33 -16.18
N GLY A 185 0.23 -10.02 -16.35
CA GLY A 185 -1.09 -9.39 -16.53
C GLY A 185 -2.12 -9.58 -15.41
N LYS A 186 -1.76 -10.21 -14.28
CA LYS A 186 -2.70 -10.63 -13.23
C LYS A 186 -2.59 -9.88 -11.90
N GLY A 187 -1.52 -9.10 -11.63
CA GLY A 187 -1.36 -8.41 -10.35
C GLY A 187 -0.75 -9.28 -9.24
N TYR A 188 -0.34 -8.67 -8.12
CA TYR A 188 0.12 -9.39 -6.92
C TYR A 188 -0.99 -10.21 -6.26
N ASP A 189 -2.26 -9.83 -6.47
CA ASP A 189 -3.42 -10.51 -5.92
C ASP A 189 -3.53 -11.98 -6.36
N ALA A 190 -2.99 -12.33 -7.52
CA ALA A 190 -3.00 -13.69 -8.06
C ALA A 190 -2.38 -14.74 -7.12
N TYR A 191 -1.38 -14.37 -6.31
CA TYR A 191 -0.80 -15.27 -5.31
C TYR A 191 -1.82 -15.69 -4.23
N PHE A 192 -2.82 -14.85 -3.98
CA PHE A 192 -3.75 -14.99 -2.85
C PHE A 192 -5.15 -15.44 -3.27
N ASN A 193 -5.51 -15.33 -4.56
CA ASN A 193 -6.84 -15.70 -5.07
C ASN A 193 -6.86 -16.68 -6.24
N ASP A 194 -5.70 -17.03 -6.83
CA ASP A 194 -5.60 -17.96 -7.95
C ASP A 194 -4.76 -19.20 -7.56
N PRO A 195 -5.40 -20.32 -7.20
CA PRO A 195 -4.71 -21.55 -6.82
C PRO A 195 -3.80 -22.13 -7.91
N GLU A 196 -4.15 -21.93 -9.19
CA GLU A 196 -3.31 -22.41 -10.30
C GLU A 196 -2.05 -21.54 -10.43
N PHE A 197 -2.20 -20.22 -10.28
CA PHE A 197 -1.05 -19.31 -10.25
C PHE A 197 -0.12 -19.62 -9.09
N TYR A 198 -0.66 -19.78 -7.87
CA TYR A 198 0.11 -20.17 -6.70
C TYR A 198 0.82 -21.52 -6.89
N ALA A 199 0.11 -22.56 -7.36
CA ALA A 199 0.69 -23.88 -7.58
C ALA A 199 1.88 -23.86 -8.56
N ASN A 200 1.79 -23.07 -9.63
CA ASN A 200 2.89 -22.90 -10.59
C ASN A 200 4.12 -22.22 -9.99
N LYS A 201 3.94 -21.39 -8.95
CA LYS A 201 5.05 -20.70 -8.26
C LYS A 201 5.65 -21.55 -7.14
N VAL A 202 4.85 -22.40 -6.48
CA VAL A 202 5.31 -23.24 -5.37
C VAL A 202 5.91 -24.57 -5.84
N ALA A 203 5.59 -25.05 -7.05
CA ALA A 203 6.12 -26.29 -7.61
C ALA A 203 7.67 -26.36 -7.68
N ASP A 204 8.35 -25.21 -7.61
CA ASP A 204 9.80 -25.10 -7.54
C ASP A 204 10.38 -25.33 -6.13
N GLY A 205 9.53 -25.63 -5.14
CA GLY A 205 9.94 -26.02 -3.78
C GLY A 205 10.41 -24.86 -2.90
N ALA A 206 10.11 -23.63 -3.27
CA ALA A 206 10.80 -22.46 -2.75
C ALA A 206 10.18 -21.84 -1.49
N TYR A 207 9.04 -22.27 -0.96
CA TYR A 207 8.35 -21.54 0.12
C TYR A 207 8.14 -22.35 1.41
N VAL A 208 8.27 -21.67 2.54
CA VAL A 208 7.85 -22.13 3.87
C VAL A 208 6.72 -21.24 4.35
N ILE A 209 5.60 -21.85 4.75
CA ILE A 209 4.52 -21.15 5.46
C ILE A 209 4.88 -21.17 6.94
N ASN A 210 5.08 -19.99 7.53
CA ASN A 210 5.35 -19.85 8.96
C ASN A 210 4.03 -19.76 9.72
N GLU A 211 3.12 -18.90 9.25
CA GLU A 211 1.80 -18.72 9.83
C GLU A 211 0.80 -18.27 8.76
N ILE A 212 -0.41 -18.81 8.83
CA ILE A 212 -1.59 -18.19 8.20
C ILE A 212 -2.67 -18.15 9.26
N SER A 213 -3.20 -16.96 9.53
CA SER A 213 -4.19 -16.73 10.57
C SER A 213 -5.18 -15.65 10.16
N SER A 214 -6.20 -15.45 10.97
CA SER A 214 -7.16 -14.36 10.75
C SER A 214 -7.47 -13.64 12.04
N GLN A 215 -7.69 -12.34 11.94
CA GLN A 215 -8.06 -11.48 13.06
C GLN A 215 -9.10 -10.45 12.62
N LYS A 216 -9.69 -9.75 13.60
CA LYS A 216 -10.56 -8.59 13.35
C LYS A 216 -9.79 -7.30 13.59
N ARG A 217 -9.82 -6.38 12.61
CA ARG A 217 -9.23 -5.03 12.72
C ARG A 217 -10.23 -3.97 12.27
N ASP A 218 -10.22 -2.80 12.91
CA ASP A 218 -11.05 -1.65 12.53
C ASP A 218 -10.22 -0.62 11.78
N PHE A 219 -10.64 -0.27 10.57
CA PHE A 219 -10.01 0.74 9.71
C PHE A 219 -10.83 2.04 9.64
N GLY A 220 -11.74 2.26 10.59
CA GLY A 220 -12.61 3.43 10.71
C GLY A 220 -14.04 3.24 10.20
N ALA A 221 -14.34 2.08 9.59
CA ALA A 221 -15.66 1.73 9.06
C ALA A 221 -16.32 0.54 9.80
N GLY A 222 -15.72 0.11 10.92
CA GLY A 222 -16.11 -1.09 11.65
C GLY A 222 -15.09 -2.21 11.48
N LYS A 223 -15.20 -3.23 12.34
CA LYS A 223 -14.27 -4.37 12.38
C LYS A 223 -14.49 -5.29 11.17
N VAL A 224 -13.45 -5.50 10.37
CA VAL A 224 -13.43 -6.44 9.24
C VAL A 224 -12.49 -7.61 9.53
N THR A 225 -12.68 -8.73 8.84
CA THR A 225 -11.69 -9.84 8.87
C THR A 225 -10.43 -9.43 8.11
N VAL A 226 -9.29 -9.64 8.72
CA VAL A 226 -7.96 -9.54 8.14
C VAL A 226 -7.38 -10.95 8.08
N ILE A 227 -6.91 -11.38 6.92
CA ILE A 227 -6.15 -12.62 6.74
C ILE A 227 -4.67 -12.26 6.77
N HIS A 228 -3.94 -12.90 7.66
CA HIS A 228 -2.51 -12.74 7.84
C HIS A 228 -1.76 -13.89 7.16
N TYR A 229 -0.72 -13.55 6.42
CA TYR A 229 0.17 -14.49 5.74
C TYR A 229 1.60 -14.19 6.13
N ASP A 230 2.26 -15.08 6.88
CA ASP A 230 3.71 -15.07 7.15
C ASP A 230 4.34 -16.26 6.44
N TYR A 231 5.25 -15.97 5.52
CA TYR A 231 5.96 -16.99 4.74
C TYR A 231 7.35 -16.52 4.33
N ALA A 232 8.21 -17.47 3.99
CA ALA A 232 9.59 -17.21 3.60
C ALA A 232 10.01 -18.08 2.43
N PHE A 233 11.06 -17.66 1.72
CA PHE A 233 11.70 -18.51 0.72
C PHE A 233 12.69 -19.48 1.41
N THR A 234 12.67 -20.77 1.08
CA THR A 234 13.53 -21.81 1.69
C THR A 234 15.02 -21.56 1.47
N ASP A 235 15.37 -21.02 0.31
CA ASP A 235 16.74 -20.95 -0.20
C ASP A 235 17.35 -19.54 -0.08
N SER A 236 16.69 -18.62 0.64
CA SER A 236 17.15 -17.25 0.86
C SER A 236 16.80 -16.76 2.25
N SER A 237 17.29 -15.57 2.61
CA SER A 237 16.87 -14.87 3.83
C SER A 237 15.58 -14.07 3.67
N TYR A 238 14.88 -14.23 2.54
CA TYR A 238 13.71 -13.43 2.21
C TYR A 238 12.48 -13.92 2.96
N SER A 239 11.78 -13.00 3.61
CA SER A 239 10.55 -13.27 4.37
C SER A 239 9.52 -12.18 4.12
N PHE A 240 8.26 -12.59 4.12
CA PHE A 240 7.13 -11.76 3.73
C PHE A 240 6.02 -11.88 4.76
N ILE A 241 5.44 -10.75 5.12
CA ILE A 241 4.19 -10.70 5.86
C ILE A 241 3.20 -9.88 5.05
N ASN A 242 2.06 -10.47 4.74
CA ASN A 242 0.97 -9.80 4.03
C ASN A 242 -0.31 -9.90 4.84
N ASP A 243 -0.96 -8.77 5.13
CA ASP A 243 -2.32 -8.75 5.62
C ASP A 243 -3.27 -8.32 4.51
N ILE A 244 -4.34 -9.09 4.31
CA ILE A 244 -5.37 -8.81 3.31
C ILE A 244 -6.71 -8.66 4.00
N ALA A 245 -7.44 -7.59 3.69
CA ALA A 245 -8.77 -7.34 4.24
C ALA A 245 -9.76 -6.94 3.15
N LYS A 246 -11.03 -7.26 3.37
CA LYS A 246 -12.11 -6.76 2.52
C LYS A 246 -12.52 -5.36 2.97
N ILE A 247 -12.27 -4.36 2.14
CA ILE A 247 -12.58 -2.95 2.38
C ILE A 247 -13.63 -2.50 1.37
N GLY A 248 -14.84 -2.22 1.86
CA GLY A 248 -16.00 -2.03 1.00
C GLY A 248 -16.42 -3.35 0.34
N ASP A 249 -16.45 -3.38 -0.99
CA ASP A 249 -16.85 -4.54 -1.78
C ASP A 249 -15.69 -5.44 -2.25
N LYS A 250 -14.43 -4.98 -2.12
CA LYS A 250 -13.23 -5.65 -2.65
C LYS A 250 -12.14 -5.85 -1.59
N TYR A 251 -11.22 -6.76 -1.87
CA TYR A 251 -10.02 -7.01 -1.07
C TYR A 251 -8.92 -6.01 -1.37
N MET A 252 -8.08 -5.73 -0.39
CA MET A 252 -6.83 -5.00 -0.58
C MET A 252 -5.78 -5.44 0.44
N PHE A 253 -4.53 -5.16 0.13
CA PHE A 253 -3.44 -5.30 1.08
C PHE A 253 -3.55 -4.17 2.11
N VAL A 254 -3.52 -4.52 3.39
CA VAL A 254 -3.61 -3.58 4.51
C VAL A 254 -2.37 -3.59 5.39
N TYR A 255 -1.50 -4.57 5.19
CA TYR A 255 -0.15 -4.62 5.69
C TYR A 255 0.72 -5.38 4.69
N ILE A 256 1.91 -4.87 4.45
CA ILE A 256 2.97 -5.55 3.71
C ILE A 256 4.25 -5.36 4.53
N TYR A 257 5.00 -6.43 4.73
CA TYR A 257 6.37 -6.38 5.19
C TYR A 257 7.18 -7.33 4.32
N ASP A 258 8.05 -6.77 3.52
CA ASP A 258 8.91 -7.47 2.60
C ASP A 258 10.34 -7.29 3.07
N LYS A 259 10.93 -8.37 3.56
CA LYS A 259 12.36 -8.40 3.90
C LYS A 259 13.08 -9.15 2.80
N MET A 260 13.71 -8.41 1.89
CA MET A 260 14.51 -8.97 0.81
C MET A 260 15.98 -8.56 0.96
N GLU A 261 16.51 -7.80 0.00
CA GLU A 261 17.79 -7.10 0.14
C GLU A 261 17.62 -5.86 1.03
N ASP A 262 16.54 -5.12 0.79
CA ASP A 262 16.05 -4.01 1.60
C ASP A 262 14.75 -4.41 2.31
N ILE A 263 14.33 -3.62 3.31
CA ILE A 263 13.04 -3.76 3.97
C ILE A 263 12.05 -2.76 3.38
N ILE A 264 10.90 -3.27 2.95
CA ILE A 264 9.74 -2.46 2.60
C ILE A 264 8.64 -2.78 3.60
N GLU A 265 8.08 -1.77 4.25
CA GLU A 265 6.93 -1.92 5.13
C GLU A 265 5.83 -0.94 4.77
N TYR A 266 4.62 -1.43 4.58
CA TYR A 266 3.45 -0.62 4.27
C TYR A 266 2.31 -1.01 5.21
N THR A 267 1.63 0.00 5.77
CA THR A 267 0.51 -0.20 6.68
C THR A 267 -0.63 0.74 6.33
N VAL A 268 -1.82 0.19 6.13
CA VAL A 268 -3.08 0.96 6.14
C VAL A 268 -3.56 1.10 7.57
N THR A 269 -3.63 2.34 8.07
CA THR A 269 -4.18 2.62 9.41
C THR A 269 -5.64 3.04 9.35
N ARG A 270 -6.09 3.55 8.19
CA ARG A 270 -7.47 3.96 7.97
C ARG A 270 -7.86 3.75 6.51
N ALA A 271 -9.04 3.18 6.29
CA ALA A 271 -9.61 3.01 4.96
C ALA A 271 -11.13 2.94 5.07
N VAL A 272 -11.76 4.11 5.03
CA VAL A 272 -13.22 4.26 5.11
C VAL A 272 -13.75 4.44 3.68
N PRO A 273 -14.49 3.47 3.11
CA PRO A 273 -15.06 3.62 1.79
C PRO A 273 -15.97 4.84 1.68
N LEU A 274 -15.97 5.50 0.52
CA LEU A 274 -16.84 6.64 0.26
C LEU A 274 -18.31 6.22 0.02
N LYS A 275 -18.52 5.00 -0.49
CA LYS A 275 -19.83 4.41 -0.82
C LYS A 275 -19.94 3.01 -0.23
#